data_AF-A0A0P9TPS0-F1
#
_entry.id   AF-A0A0P9TPS0-F1
#
_cell.length_a   1.000
_cell.length_b   1.000
_cell.length_c   1.000
_cell.angle_alpha   90.00
_cell.angle_beta   90.00
_cell.angle_gamma   90.00
#
_symmetry.space_group_name_H-M   'P 1'
#
loop_
_entity.id
_entity.type
_entity.pdbx_description
1 polymer ?
#
loop_
_entity_poly.entity_id
_entity_poly.type
_entity_poly.pdbx_seq_one_letter_code
_entity_poly.pdbx_strand_id
1 'polypeptide(L)'
;MSKRRRVLRLLIVATLASLLQACDIDLYTNLGEREANAMLAVLLRDGIPASRKVQDNGQLKVMVDEKRFAQAMAALDDAGLPGQSFSNMGEIFKGNGLVSSPVQERAQMVYALSEELSHTVSQIDGILSARVHVVLPDNDLLKRVISPSSASVLVRFDPRTDINVLIPQIKTLVANGISGLGYDGVSVTAIKAVIPDKASAQPQLGSFLGLWMLEDDLPAARWLFGTLLLVALVLAGLLGRQFWQRRRGEGSYVLSEAS
;
A
#
# COMPACT_ATOMS: atom_id res chain seq x y z
N MET A 1 14.32 -53.30 3.94
CA MET A 1 13.43 -52.12 4.11
C MET A 1 14.22 -50.85 3.86
N SER A 2 14.16 -50.17 2.69
CA SER A 2 14.79 -48.82 2.59
C SER A 2 14.47 -48.02 1.32
N LYS A 3 14.34 -48.64 0.13
CA LYS A 3 14.17 -47.87 -1.13
C LYS A 3 12.78 -47.24 -1.32
N ARG A 4 11.69 -48.00 -1.15
CA ARG A 4 10.30 -47.51 -1.37
C ARG A 4 9.87 -46.36 -0.43
N ARG A 5 10.25 -46.42 0.86
CA ARG A 5 9.95 -45.34 1.83
C ARG A 5 10.76 -44.06 1.57
N ARG A 6 11.98 -44.18 1.02
CA ARG A 6 12.78 -43.01 0.60
C ARG A 6 12.18 -42.33 -0.63
N VAL A 7 11.75 -43.10 -1.63
CA VAL A 7 11.12 -42.55 -2.85
C VAL A 7 9.83 -41.80 -2.51
N LEU A 8 9.00 -42.34 -1.61
CA LEU A 8 7.78 -41.66 -1.17
C LEU A 8 8.06 -40.34 -0.45
N ARG A 9 9.05 -40.32 0.46
CA ARG A 9 9.45 -39.10 1.16
C ARG A 9 10.02 -38.05 0.19
N LEU A 10 10.81 -38.49 -0.80
CA LEU A 10 11.36 -37.60 -1.83
C LEU A 10 10.26 -37.00 -2.71
N LEU A 11 9.24 -37.77 -3.07
CA LEU A 11 8.10 -37.25 -3.85
C LEU A 11 7.30 -36.21 -3.07
N ILE A 12 7.00 -36.47 -1.79
CA ILE A 12 6.28 -35.51 -0.93
C ILE A 12 7.07 -34.21 -0.78
N VAL A 13 8.38 -34.31 -0.52
CA VAL A 13 9.26 -33.14 -0.40
C VAL A 13 9.36 -32.39 -1.74
N ALA A 14 9.41 -33.08 -2.88
CA ALA A 14 9.45 -32.44 -4.19
C ALA A 14 8.14 -31.73 -4.53
N THR A 15 6.98 -32.33 -4.22
CA THR A 15 5.68 -31.65 -4.41
C THR A 15 5.53 -30.46 -3.48
N LEU A 16 5.96 -30.57 -2.23
CA LEU A 16 5.93 -29.46 -1.27
C LEU A 16 6.89 -28.33 -1.68
N ALA A 17 8.07 -28.66 -2.21
CA ALA A 17 9.03 -27.69 -2.71
C ALA A 17 8.54 -26.97 -3.97
N SER A 18 7.80 -27.66 -4.84
CA SER A 18 7.21 -27.04 -6.04
C SER A 18 6.09 -26.04 -5.72
N LEU A 19 5.49 -26.14 -4.54
CA LEU A 19 4.42 -25.24 -4.09
C LEU A 19 4.92 -23.92 -3.50
N LEU A 20 6.24 -23.81 -3.25
CA LEU A 20 6.85 -22.64 -2.62
C LEU A 20 7.51 -21.67 -3.61
N GLN A 21 7.41 -21.92 -4.92
CA GLN A 21 7.97 -21.00 -5.92
C GLN A 21 7.02 -19.81 -6.14
N ALA A 22 6.93 -18.92 -5.14
CA ALA A 22 6.47 -17.56 -5.35
C ALA A 22 7.68 -16.73 -5.82
N CYS A 23 7.67 -16.32 -7.10
CA CYS A 23 8.69 -15.43 -7.63
C CYS A 23 8.16 -14.00 -7.56
N ASP A 24 8.47 -13.33 -6.45
CA ASP A 24 8.19 -11.90 -6.30
C ASP A 24 9.26 -11.13 -7.07
N ILE A 25 8.83 -10.21 -7.94
CA ILE A 25 9.70 -9.30 -8.67
C ILE A 25 9.59 -7.88 -8.11
N ASP A 26 10.69 -7.14 -8.20
CA ASP A 26 10.75 -5.75 -7.74
C ASP A 26 9.98 -4.85 -8.72
N LEU A 27 8.96 -4.13 -8.23
CA LEU A 27 8.16 -3.19 -9.01
C LEU A 27 8.80 -1.80 -9.02
N TYR A 28 9.11 -1.29 -7.83
CA TYR A 28 9.82 -0.04 -7.60
C TYR A 28 10.81 -0.20 -6.44
N THR A 29 11.95 0.49 -6.56
CA THR A 29 13.02 0.50 -5.56
C THR A 29 13.33 1.94 -5.12
N ASN A 30 14.09 2.06 -4.04
CA ASN A 30 14.57 3.35 -3.51
C ASN A 30 13.46 4.32 -3.08
N LEU A 31 12.38 3.76 -2.57
CA LEU A 31 11.20 4.51 -2.14
C LEU A 31 11.34 4.99 -0.69
N GLY A 32 10.79 6.17 -0.41
CA GLY A 32 10.53 6.61 0.95
C GLY A 32 9.37 5.84 1.59
N GLU A 33 9.27 5.85 2.93
CA GLU A 33 8.21 5.13 3.67
C GLU A 33 6.80 5.51 3.24
N ARG A 34 6.53 6.82 3.14
CA ARG A 34 5.21 7.32 2.74
C ARG A 34 4.81 6.85 1.34
N GLU A 35 5.77 6.87 0.40
CA GLU A 35 5.53 6.49 -0.99
C GLU A 35 5.33 4.98 -1.13
N ALA A 36 6.19 4.17 -0.51
CA ALA A 36 6.04 2.72 -0.50
C ALA A 36 4.69 2.28 0.11
N ASN A 37 4.25 2.96 1.17
CA ASN A 37 2.95 2.70 1.79
C ASN A 37 1.78 3.12 0.90
N ALA A 38 1.89 4.25 0.20
CA ALA A 38 0.86 4.70 -0.73
C ALA A 38 0.70 3.72 -1.90
N MET A 39 1.80 3.27 -2.50
CA MET A 39 1.79 2.25 -3.57
C MET A 39 1.20 0.94 -3.07
N LEU A 40 1.64 0.45 -1.91
CA LEU A 40 1.12 -0.78 -1.31
C LEU A 40 -0.40 -0.69 -1.06
N ALA A 41 -0.89 0.44 -0.57
CA ALA A 41 -2.32 0.64 -0.31
C ALA A 41 -3.17 0.61 -1.59
N VAL A 42 -2.70 1.21 -2.69
CA VAL A 42 -3.39 1.17 -3.99
C VAL A 42 -3.43 -0.26 -4.52
N LEU A 43 -2.29 -0.95 -4.52
CA LEU A 43 -2.21 -2.33 -5.03
C LEU A 43 -3.14 -3.27 -4.24
N LEU A 44 -3.12 -3.21 -2.91
CA LEU A 44 -3.98 -4.04 -2.07
C LEU A 44 -5.46 -3.71 -2.24
N ARG A 45 -5.82 -2.42 -2.41
CA ARG A 45 -7.19 -2.00 -2.68
C ARG A 45 -7.71 -2.56 -3.99
N ASP A 46 -6.86 -2.64 -5.00
CA ASP A 46 -7.21 -3.15 -6.32
C ASP A 46 -7.06 -4.69 -6.40
N GLY A 47 -6.91 -5.35 -5.24
CA GLY A 47 -6.85 -6.81 -5.10
C GLY A 47 -5.53 -7.41 -5.59
N ILE A 48 -4.46 -6.62 -5.70
CA ILE A 48 -3.12 -7.04 -6.14
C ILE A 48 -2.26 -7.31 -4.90
N PRO A 49 -1.89 -8.58 -4.61
CA PRO A 49 -1.00 -8.90 -3.51
C PRO A 49 0.37 -8.30 -3.82
N ALA A 50 0.78 -7.39 -2.96
CA ALA A 50 2.06 -6.73 -3.02
C ALA A 50 2.71 -6.78 -1.63
N SER A 51 4.04 -6.81 -1.59
CA SER A 51 4.80 -6.76 -0.35
C SER A 51 5.83 -5.64 -0.40
N ARG A 52 6.22 -5.13 0.77
CA ARG A 52 7.30 -4.15 0.91
C ARG A 52 8.48 -4.75 1.66
N LYS A 53 9.70 -4.44 1.23
CA LYS A 53 10.95 -4.84 1.92
C LYS A 53 11.88 -3.66 2.07
N VAL A 54 12.65 -3.65 3.15
CA VAL A 54 13.74 -2.69 3.38
C VAL A 54 14.96 -3.17 2.60
N GLN A 55 15.58 -2.28 1.86
CA GLN A 55 16.84 -2.49 1.16
C GLN A 55 18.04 -2.17 2.06
N ASP A 56 19.22 -2.60 1.67
CA ASP A 56 20.47 -2.41 2.44
C ASP A 56 20.80 -0.93 2.70
N ASN A 57 20.33 -0.04 1.83
CA ASN A 57 20.49 1.42 1.96
C ASN A 57 19.43 2.09 2.87
N GLY A 58 18.58 1.30 3.55
CA GLY A 58 17.50 1.79 4.42
C GLY A 58 16.25 2.28 3.67
N GLN A 59 16.27 2.32 2.34
CA GLN A 59 15.10 2.67 1.52
C GLN A 59 14.20 1.44 1.32
N LEU A 60 12.96 1.66 0.90
CA LEU A 60 12.00 0.58 0.68
C LEU A 60 11.91 0.21 -0.80
N LYS A 61 11.49 -1.03 -1.03
CA LYS A 61 11.04 -1.51 -2.33
C LYS A 61 9.68 -2.18 -2.23
N VAL A 62 8.90 -2.08 -3.30
CA VAL A 62 7.60 -2.75 -3.45
C VAL A 62 7.75 -3.88 -4.44
N MET A 63 7.25 -5.05 -4.09
CA MET A 63 7.35 -6.29 -4.87
C MET A 63 5.97 -6.86 -5.16
N VAL A 64 5.81 -7.48 -6.32
CA VAL A 64 4.57 -8.16 -6.77
C VAL A 64 4.89 -9.49 -7.46
N ASP A 65 3.91 -10.39 -7.56
CA ASP A 65 4.04 -11.59 -8.39
C ASP A 65 4.29 -11.19 -9.86
N GLU A 66 5.25 -11.86 -10.51
CA GLU A 66 5.61 -11.62 -11.92
C GLU A 66 4.40 -11.61 -12.86
N LYS A 67 3.42 -12.48 -12.63
CA LYS A 67 2.20 -12.60 -13.45
C LYS A 67 1.31 -11.36 -13.35
N ARG A 68 1.42 -10.60 -12.26
CA ARG A 68 0.59 -9.42 -11.97
C ARG A 68 1.31 -8.09 -12.18
N PHE A 69 2.54 -8.11 -12.69
CA PHE A 69 3.35 -6.91 -12.91
C PHE A 69 2.65 -5.85 -13.76
N ALA A 70 2.13 -6.24 -14.94
CA ALA A 70 1.46 -5.30 -15.84
C ALA A 70 0.20 -4.69 -15.20
N GLN A 71 -0.55 -5.50 -14.45
CA GLN A 71 -1.73 -5.04 -13.72
C GLN A 71 -1.34 -4.07 -12.59
N ALA A 72 -0.25 -4.35 -11.88
CA ALA A 72 0.26 -3.51 -10.81
C ALA A 72 0.74 -2.14 -11.34
N MET A 73 1.46 -2.13 -12.46
CA MET A 73 1.89 -0.90 -13.11
C MET A 73 0.71 -0.04 -13.56
N ALA A 74 -0.30 -0.64 -14.21
CA ALA A 74 -1.49 0.09 -14.63
C ALA A 74 -2.26 0.69 -13.44
N ALA A 75 -2.45 -0.09 -12.37
CA ALA A 75 -3.14 0.38 -11.16
C ALA A 75 -2.42 1.55 -10.46
N LEU A 76 -1.08 1.54 -10.46
CA LEU A 76 -0.29 2.65 -9.91
C LEU A 76 -0.34 3.89 -10.81
N ASP A 77 -0.29 3.72 -12.13
CA ASP A 77 -0.37 4.83 -13.10
C ASP A 77 -1.75 5.51 -13.04
N ASP A 78 -2.83 4.73 -12.99
CA ASP A 78 -4.20 5.23 -12.81
C ASP A 78 -4.37 6.00 -11.49
N ALA A 79 -3.58 5.64 -10.46
CA ALA A 79 -3.54 6.34 -9.18
C ALA A 79 -2.55 7.52 -9.15
N GLY A 80 -1.82 7.79 -10.25
CA GLY A 80 -0.83 8.87 -10.35
C GLY A 80 0.44 8.63 -9.52
N LEU A 81 0.81 7.36 -9.30
CA LEU A 81 2.01 6.95 -8.58
C LEU A 81 3.10 6.46 -9.55
N PRO A 82 4.41 6.69 -9.30
CA PRO A 82 4.99 7.43 -8.17
C PRO A 82 4.65 8.92 -8.19
N GLY A 83 4.33 9.47 -7.02
CA GLY A 83 3.98 10.88 -6.90
C GLY A 83 5.17 11.78 -7.21
N GLN A 84 4.94 12.91 -7.86
CA GLN A 84 5.99 13.91 -8.05
C GLN A 84 6.47 14.43 -6.69
N SER A 85 7.78 14.36 -6.43
CA SER A 85 8.40 14.98 -5.28
C SER A 85 8.68 16.45 -5.60
N PHE A 86 8.14 17.34 -4.77
CA PHE A 86 8.41 18.78 -4.87
C PHE A 86 9.31 19.19 -3.71
N SER A 87 10.40 19.89 -4.02
CA SER A 87 11.21 20.53 -2.98
C SER A 87 10.39 21.61 -2.30
N ASN A 88 10.26 21.54 -0.99
CA ASN A 88 9.60 22.60 -0.23
C ASN A 88 10.59 23.71 0.14
N MET A 89 10.05 24.88 0.50
CA MET A 89 10.84 26.06 0.86
C MET A 89 11.78 25.79 2.04
N GLY A 90 11.35 24.95 2.99
CA GLY A 90 12.18 24.50 4.11
C GLY A 90 13.38 23.66 3.69
N GLU A 91 13.29 22.87 2.61
CA GLU A 91 14.41 22.09 2.07
C GLU A 91 15.40 22.95 1.30
N ILE A 92 14.90 23.91 0.51
CA ILE A 92 15.74 24.79 -0.32
C ILE A 92 16.60 25.71 0.57
N PHE A 93 16.07 26.17 1.70
CA PHE A 93 16.78 27.09 2.61
C PHE A 93 17.59 26.41 3.71
N LYS A 94 17.62 25.07 3.80
CA LYS A 94 18.55 24.34 4.69
C LYS A 94 20.03 24.48 4.25
N GLY A 95 20.27 24.97 3.03
CA GLY A 95 21.60 25.15 2.45
C GLY A 95 22.24 26.50 2.81
N ASN A 96 23.26 26.45 3.66
CA ASN A 96 24.51 27.21 3.61
C ASN A 96 24.45 28.74 3.35
N GLY A 97 24.40 29.49 4.45
CA GLY A 97 24.95 30.84 4.54
C GLY A 97 25.24 31.18 6.00
N LEU A 98 26.47 31.61 6.33
CA LEU A 98 26.83 32.05 7.68
C LEU A 98 26.02 33.28 8.14
N VAL A 99 25.31 33.94 7.22
CA VAL A 99 24.45 35.10 7.45
C VAL A 99 23.20 34.98 6.56
N SER A 100 22.00 35.10 7.15
CA SER A 100 20.73 35.12 6.40
C SER A 100 20.49 36.51 5.80
N SER A 101 20.03 36.57 4.54
CA SER A 101 19.62 37.85 3.94
C SER A 101 18.22 38.27 4.42
N PRO A 102 17.90 39.58 4.46
CA PRO A 102 16.56 40.04 4.83
C PRO A 102 15.43 39.42 3.98
N VAL A 103 15.71 39.14 2.69
CA VAL A 103 14.78 38.47 1.79
C VAL A 103 14.54 37.02 2.22
N GLN A 104 15.61 36.33 2.65
CA GLN A 104 15.54 34.94 3.10
C GLN A 104 14.80 34.81 4.44
N GLU A 105 15.10 35.66 5.42
CA GLU A 105 14.40 35.67 6.72
C GLU A 105 12.90 35.91 6.51
N ARG A 106 12.54 36.85 5.64
CA ARG A 106 11.17 37.11 5.28
C ARG A 106 10.50 35.92 4.59
N ALA A 107 11.17 35.27 3.65
CA ALA A 107 10.64 34.07 2.99
C ALA A 107 10.40 32.93 4.00
N GLN A 108 11.33 32.73 4.93
CA GLN A 108 11.18 31.75 6.02
C GLN A 108 10.01 32.10 6.94
N MET A 109 9.84 33.37 7.32
CA MET A 109 8.72 33.84 8.12
C MET A 109 7.38 33.57 7.42
N VAL A 110 7.25 33.92 6.13
CA VAL A 110 6.03 33.68 5.34
C VAL A 110 5.73 32.19 5.22
N TYR A 111 6.75 31.37 5.02
CA TYR A 111 6.60 29.91 4.97
C TYR A 111 6.14 29.35 6.33
N ALA A 112 6.75 29.77 7.43
CA ALA A 112 6.38 29.35 8.78
C ALA A 112 4.93 29.72 9.12
N LEU A 113 4.50 30.95 8.80
CA LEU A 113 3.11 31.38 8.95
C LEU A 113 2.15 30.54 8.10
N SER A 114 2.54 30.22 6.87
CA SER A 114 1.73 29.40 5.97
C SER A 114 1.56 27.98 6.51
N GLU A 115 2.61 27.37 7.07
CA GLU A 115 2.55 26.04 7.69
C GLU A 115 1.73 26.05 8.99
N GLU A 116 1.91 27.03 9.86
CA GLU A 116 1.17 27.14 11.12
C GLU A 116 -0.33 27.31 10.89
N LEU A 117 -0.71 28.16 9.92
CA LEU A 117 -2.11 28.33 9.53
C LEU A 117 -2.68 27.08 8.84
N SER A 118 -1.89 26.41 7.99
CA SER A 118 -2.28 25.14 7.38
C SER A 118 -2.57 24.08 8.44
N HIS A 119 -1.70 23.98 9.45
CA HIS A 119 -1.86 23.08 10.57
C HIS A 119 -3.11 23.43 11.38
N THR A 120 -3.29 24.69 11.77
CA THR A 120 -4.45 25.17 12.54
C THR A 120 -5.77 24.89 11.82
N VAL A 121 -5.88 25.21 10.52
CA VAL A 121 -7.09 24.96 9.74
C VAL A 121 -7.34 23.46 9.56
N SER A 122 -6.28 22.65 9.47
CA SER A 122 -6.41 21.19 9.38
C SER A 122 -6.90 20.51 10.66
N GLN A 123 -6.83 21.19 11.81
CA GLN A 123 -7.35 20.67 13.08
C GLN A 123 -8.86 20.87 13.24
N ILE A 124 -9.51 21.61 12.35
CA ILE A 124 -10.95 21.82 12.39
C ILE A 124 -11.66 20.51 12.02
N ASP A 125 -12.62 20.10 12.85
CA ASP A 125 -13.40 18.90 12.61
C ASP A 125 -14.10 18.93 11.24
N GLY A 126 -13.97 17.83 10.50
CA GLY A 126 -14.48 17.72 9.14
C GLY A 126 -13.52 18.23 8.05
N ILE A 127 -12.41 18.89 8.43
CA ILE A 127 -11.30 19.19 7.52
C ILE A 127 -10.29 18.05 7.56
N LEU A 128 -10.00 17.45 6.40
CA LEU A 128 -9.07 16.32 6.29
C LEU A 128 -7.65 16.75 5.95
N SER A 129 -7.51 17.89 5.27
CA SER A 129 -6.21 18.51 5.00
C SER A 129 -6.42 19.96 4.54
N ALA A 130 -5.52 20.85 4.94
CA ALA A 130 -5.55 22.25 4.51
C ALA A 130 -4.16 22.70 4.03
N ARG A 131 -4.14 23.61 3.07
CA ARG A 131 -2.93 24.28 2.56
C ARG A 131 -3.21 25.76 2.48
N VAL A 132 -2.43 26.57 3.19
CA VAL A 132 -2.54 28.02 3.18
C VAL A 132 -1.31 28.60 2.49
N HIS A 133 -1.54 29.54 1.59
CA HIS A 133 -0.50 30.35 0.95
C HIS A 133 -0.71 31.80 1.32
N VAL A 134 0.26 32.37 2.03
CA VAL A 134 0.23 33.76 2.49
C VAL A 134 1.09 34.64 1.59
N VAL A 135 0.56 35.82 1.25
CA VAL A 135 1.30 36.87 0.56
C VAL A 135 1.30 38.11 1.44
N LEU A 136 2.50 38.52 1.88
CA LEU A 136 2.71 39.72 2.68
C LEU A 136 3.32 40.83 1.81
N PRO A 137 2.86 42.08 1.93
CA PRO A 137 3.32 43.18 1.09
C PRO A 137 4.73 43.65 1.41
N ASP A 138 5.48 44.03 0.38
CA ASP A 138 6.86 44.50 0.54
C ASP A 138 6.97 45.70 1.48
N ASN A 139 7.97 45.67 2.37
CA ASN A 139 8.29 46.79 3.26
C ASN A 139 9.14 47.85 2.53
N ASP A 140 8.73 48.26 1.33
CA ASP A 140 9.41 49.31 0.58
C ASP A 140 8.78 50.68 0.89
N LEU A 141 9.47 51.46 1.72
CA LEU A 141 9.04 52.79 2.17
C LEU A 141 8.93 53.80 1.00
N LEU A 142 9.48 53.47 -0.18
CA LEU A 142 9.42 54.31 -1.38
C LEU A 142 8.22 53.97 -2.29
N LYS A 143 7.53 52.84 -2.04
CA LYS A 143 6.32 52.49 -2.79
C LYS A 143 5.14 53.34 -2.31
N ARG A 144 4.57 54.10 -3.24
CA ARG A 144 3.34 54.91 -3.03
C ARG A 144 2.07 54.08 -2.89
N VAL A 145 2.09 52.82 -3.31
CA VAL A 145 0.94 51.90 -3.24
C VAL A 145 1.36 50.66 -2.48
N ILE A 146 0.77 50.46 -1.31
CA ILE A 146 0.94 49.27 -0.49
C ILE A 146 -0.06 48.23 -1.01
N SER A 147 0.43 47.11 -1.54
CA SER A 147 -0.45 45.97 -1.84
C SER A 147 -1.04 45.46 -0.52
N PRO A 148 -2.32 45.09 -0.44
CA PRO A 148 -2.86 44.47 0.76
C PRO A 148 -2.29 43.05 0.94
N SER A 149 -2.19 42.59 2.19
CA SER A 149 -1.94 41.17 2.48
C SER A 149 -3.07 40.32 1.89
N SER A 150 -2.75 39.13 1.41
CA SER A 150 -3.74 38.19 0.88
C SER A 150 -3.40 36.75 1.27
N ALA A 151 -4.42 35.89 1.31
CA ALA A 151 -4.24 34.47 1.55
C ALA A 151 -5.13 33.62 0.64
N SER A 152 -4.58 32.50 0.18
CA SER A 152 -5.31 31.45 -0.52
C SER A 152 -5.31 30.19 0.34
N VAL A 153 -6.50 29.64 0.58
CA VAL A 153 -6.72 28.48 1.45
C VAL A 153 -7.35 27.39 0.61
N LEU A 154 -6.62 26.30 0.43
CA LEU A 154 -7.16 25.06 -0.12
C LEU A 154 -7.55 24.14 1.03
N VAL A 155 -8.80 23.68 1.03
CA VAL A 155 -9.35 22.82 2.08
C VAL A 155 -9.92 21.57 1.44
N ARG A 156 -9.48 20.40 1.90
CA ARG A 156 -10.12 19.13 1.59
C ARG A 156 -10.95 18.70 2.79
N PHE A 157 -12.23 18.41 2.58
CA PHE A 157 -13.17 18.16 3.69
C PHE A 157 -13.90 16.81 3.56
N ASP A 158 -14.34 16.27 4.69
CA ASP A 158 -15.17 15.06 4.77
C ASP A 158 -16.54 15.34 4.12
N PRO A 159 -17.04 14.51 3.19
CA PRO A 159 -18.32 14.69 2.53
C PRO A 159 -19.54 14.84 3.44
N ARG A 160 -19.45 14.38 4.70
CA ARG A 160 -20.50 14.49 5.71
C ARG A 160 -20.54 15.85 6.41
N THR A 161 -19.54 16.69 6.18
CA THR A 161 -19.40 18.02 6.80
C THR A 161 -20.09 19.09 5.97
N ASP A 162 -20.86 19.98 6.61
CA ASP A 162 -21.38 21.18 5.94
C ASP A 162 -20.29 22.25 5.85
N ILE A 163 -19.57 22.24 4.73
CA ILE A 163 -18.47 23.17 4.48
C ILE A 163 -18.91 24.63 4.41
N ASN A 164 -20.17 24.91 4.06
CA ASN A 164 -20.65 26.30 3.90
C ASN A 164 -20.67 27.05 5.24
N VAL A 165 -20.87 26.33 6.35
CA VAL A 165 -20.83 26.88 7.71
C VAL A 165 -19.40 27.16 8.15
N LEU A 166 -18.44 26.34 7.69
CA LEU A 166 -17.03 26.44 8.09
C LEU A 166 -16.25 27.50 7.30
N ILE A 167 -16.60 27.74 6.03
CA ILE A 167 -15.87 28.71 5.18
C ILE A 167 -15.73 30.10 5.83
N PRO A 168 -16.80 30.74 6.35
CA PRO A 168 -16.67 32.03 7.02
C PRO A 168 -15.75 31.99 8.25
N GLN A 169 -15.81 30.90 9.03
CA GLN A 169 -14.97 30.72 10.21
C GLN A 169 -13.49 30.57 9.83
N ILE A 170 -13.21 29.79 8.79
CA ILE A 170 -11.86 29.63 8.24
C ILE A 170 -11.33 30.98 7.74
N LYS A 171 -12.14 31.76 7.02
CA LYS A 171 -11.75 33.11 6.59
C LYS A 171 -11.42 34.03 7.75
N THR A 172 -12.27 34.06 8.78
CA THR A 172 -12.03 34.87 9.99
C THR A 172 -10.78 34.44 10.73
N LEU A 173 -10.55 33.13 10.88
CA LEU A 173 -9.36 32.59 11.53
C LEU A 173 -8.09 33.01 10.81
N VAL A 174 -8.06 32.84 9.49
CA VAL A 174 -6.88 33.19 8.66
C VAL A 174 -6.65 34.69 8.63
N ALA A 175 -7.70 35.50 8.49
CA ALA A 175 -7.61 36.96 8.50
C ALA A 175 -7.03 37.48 9.83
N ASN A 176 -7.49 36.94 10.95
CA ASN A 176 -7.00 37.34 12.29
C ASN A 176 -5.59 36.82 12.58
N GLY A 177 -5.15 35.76 11.89
CA GLY A 177 -3.80 35.21 12.04
C GLY A 177 -2.70 36.00 11.34
N ILE A 178 -3.05 36.97 10.48
CA ILE A 178 -2.09 37.73 9.67
C ILE A 178 -2.36 39.23 9.81
N SER A 179 -1.35 39.98 10.23
CA SER A 179 -1.42 41.44 10.33
C SER A 179 -1.76 42.08 8.98
N GLY A 180 -2.81 42.91 8.98
CA GLY A 180 -3.24 43.65 7.79
C GLY A 180 -3.98 42.81 6.73
N LEU A 181 -4.32 41.55 7.04
CA LEU A 181 -5.17 40.72 6.17
C LEU A 181 -6.65 40.93 6.52
N GLY A 182 -7.41 41.51 5.61
CA GLY A 182 -8.86 41.62 5.73
C GLY A 182 -9.57 40.32 5.34
N TYR A 183 -10.82 40.18 5.79
CA TYR A 183 -11.68 39.04 5.43
C TYR A 183 -11.83 38.84 3.91
N ASP A 184 -11.95 39.93 3.17
CA ASP A 184 -12.08 39.92 1.70
C ASP A 184 -10.77 39.53 0.98
N GLY A 185 -9.63 39.61 1.67
CA GLY A 185 -8.33 39.18 1.18
C GLY A 185 -8.08 37.67 1.29
N VAL A 186 -9.04 36.92 1.84
CA VAL A 186 -8.96 35.46 1.99
C VAL A 186 -9.85 34.76 0.98
N SER A 187 -9.21 33.99 0.09
CA SER A 187 -9.89 33.08 -0.83
C SER A 187 -9.86 31.66 -0.27
N VAL A 188 -11.01 30.98 -0.25
CA VAL A 188 -11.11 29.59 0.25
C VAL A 188 -11.68 28.72 -0.87
N THR A 189 -10.89 27.72 -1.26
CA THR A 189 -11.30 26.68 -2.22
C THR A 189 -11.52 25.39 -1.46
N ALA A 190 -12.76 24.91 -1.46
CA ALA A 190 -13.14 23.67 -0.81
C ALA A 190 -13.25 22.51 -1.82
N ILE A 191 -12.57 21.40 -1.53
CA ILE A 191 -12.61 20.17 -2.32
C ILE A 191 -13.23 19.07 -1.47
N LYS A 192 -14.33 18.49 -1.96
CA LYS A 192 -14.95 17.33 -1.33
C LYS A 192 -14.00 16.12 -1.46
N ALA A 193 -13.70 15.47 -0.36
CA ALA A 193 -12.87 14.27 -0.39
C ALA A 193 -13.61 13.09 -1.01
N VAL A 194 -12.93 12.33 -1.87
CA VAL A 194 -13.39 11.01 -2.28
C VAL A 194 -13.00 10.03 -1.16
N ILE A 195 -13.98 9.57 -0.39
CA ILE A 195 -13.78 8.50 0.57
C ILE A 195 -14.02 7.18 -0.18
N PRO A 196 -13.01 6.33 -0.39
CA PRO A 196 -13.22 5.04 -1.02
C PRO A 196 -14.14 4.19 -0.14
N ASP A 197 -15.21 3.66 -0.72
CA ASP A 197 -16.12 2.75 -0.03
C ASP A 197 -15.34 1.52 0.43
N LYS A 198 -15.28 1.29 1.75
CA LYS A 198 -14.67 0.08 2.34
C LYS A 198 -15.32 -1.22 1.89
N ALA A 199 -16.46 -1.15 1.20
CA ALA A 199 -17.25 -2.30 0.78
C ALA A 199 -16.57 -3.16 -0.30
N SER A 200 -15.64 -2.62 -1.09
CA SER A 200 -14.98 -3.38 -2.17
C SER A 200 -13.76 -4.20 -1.75
N ALA A 201 -13.29 -4.04 -0.51
CA ALA A 201 -12.09 -4.72 -0.01
C ALA A 201 -12.38 -5.78 1.06
N GLN A 202 -13.61 -6.32 1.11
CA GLN A 202 -13.85 -7.53 1.87
C GLN A 202 -13.41 -8.73 1.02
N PRO A 203 -12.35 -9.45 1.42
CA PRO A 203 -11.97 -10.68 0.72
C PRO A 203 -13.18 -11.61 0.70
N GLN A 204 -13.66 -11.96 -0.50
CA GLN A 204 -14.73 -12.93 -0.62
C GLN A 204 -14.15 -14.28 -0.17
N LEU A 205 -14.71 -14.79 0.93
CA LEU A 205 -14.31 -16.06 1.52
C LEU A 205 -15.15 -17.16 0.89
N GLY A 206 -14.49 -18.02 0.11
CA GLY A 206 -15.07 -19.27 -0.35
C GLY A 206 -14.94 -20.36 0.70
N SER A 207 -15.85 -21.33 0.70
CA SER A 207 -15.72 -22.54 1.51
C SER A 207 -15.10 -23.67 0.70
N PHE A 208 -14.01 -24.27 1.17
CA PHE A 208 -13.42 -25.49 0.61
C PHE A 208 -13.21 -26.53 1.71
N LEU A 209 -13.86 -27.70 1.61
CA LEU A 209 -13.79 -28.77 2.62
C LEU A 209 -14.13 -28.31 4.05
N GLY A 210 -15.03 -27.32 4.20
CA GLY A 210 -15.42 -26.77 5.50
C GLY A 210 -14.43 -25.75 6.09
N LEU A 211 -13.34 -25.46 5.39
CA LEU A 211 -12.40 -24.39 5.74
C LEU A 211 -12.74 -23.13 4.93
N TRP A 212 -12.75 -21.99 5.61
CA TRP A 212 -12.89 -20.67 4.98
C TRP A 212 -11.55 -20.30 4.34
N MET A 213 -11.56 -20.04 3.03
CA MET A 213 -10.36 -19.73 2.24
C MET A 213 -10.67 -18.62 1.23
N LEU A 214 -9.67 -17.84 0.85
CA LEU A 214 -9.83 -16.77 -0.13
C LEU A 214 -10.27 -17.36 -1.49
N GLU A 215 -11.23 -16.73 -2.15
CA GLU A 215 -11.84 -17.29 -3.38
C GLU A 215 -10.83 -17.48 -4.52
N ASP A 216 -9.82 -16.60 -4.60
CA ASP A 216 -8.71 -16.67 -5.54
C ASP A 216 -7.83 -17.93 -5.35
N ASP A 217 -7.81 -18.48 -4.13
CA ASP A 217 -7.00 -19.66 -3.79
C ASP A 217 -7.76 -20.98 -4.00
N LEU A 218 -9.08 -20.94 -4.22
CA LEU A 218 -9.91 -22.13 -4.48
C LEU A 218 -9.45 -22.99 -5.67
N PRO A 219 -9.11 -22.45 -6.85
CA PRO A 219 -8.65 -23.28 -7.97
C PRO A 219 -7.32 -23.98 -7.65
N ALA A 220 -6.40 -23.28 -6.99
CA ALA A 220 -5.13 -23.86 -6.55
C ALA A 220 -5.34 -24.96 -5.50
N ALA A 221 -6.20 -24.70 -4.50
CA ALA A 221 -6.56 -25.66 -3.47
C ALA A 221 -7.24 -26.92 -4.05
N ARG A 222 -8.15 -26.75 -5.03
CA ARG A 222 -8.80 -27.88 -5.74
C ARG A 222 -7.78 -28.73 -6.50
N TRP A 223 -6.84 -28.09 -7.22
CA TRP A 223 -5.79 -28.79 -7.95
C TRP A 223 -4.86 -29.57 -7.02
N LEU A 224 -4.46 -28.93 -5.91
CA LEU A 224 -3.62 -29.54 -4.90
C LEU A 224 -4.28 -30.72 -4.21
N PHE A 225 -5.54 -30.56 -3.82
CA PHE A 225 -6.29 -31.65 -3.20
C PHE A 225 -6.51 -32.80 -4.17
N GLY A 226 -6.84 -32.49 -5.43
CA GLY A 226 -7.00 -33.48 -6.50
C GLY A 226 -5.72 -34.29 -6.75
N THR A 227 -4.58 -33.63 -6.89
CA THR A 227 -3.28 -34.29 -7.08
C THR A 227 -2.89 -35.14 -5.87
N LEU A 228 -3.09 -34.64 -4.66
CA LEU A 228 -2.79 -35.36 -3.42
C LEU A 228 -3.68 -36.61 -3.27
N LEU A 229 -4.96 -36.51 -3.60
CA LEU A 229 -5.90 -37.63 -3.57
C LEU A 229 -5.55 -38.70 -4.62
N LEU A 230 -5.14 -38.29 -5.81
CA LEU A 230 -4.69 -39.20 -6.87
C LEU A 230 -3.43 -39.96 -6.44
N VAL A 231 -2.46 -39.27 -5.83
CA VAL A 231 -1.25 -39.90 -5.26
C VAL A 231 -1.62 -40.89 -4.15
N ALA A 232 -2.55 -40.55 -3.27
CA ALA A 232 -3.01 -41.44 -2.20
C ALA A 232 -3.67 -42.72 -2.76
N LEU A 233 -4.50 -42.60 -3.79
CA LEU A 233 -5.12 -43.75 -4.46
C LEU A 233 -4.09 -44.66 -5.13
N VAL A 234 -3.10 -44.10 -5.83
CA VAL A 234 -2.01 -44.87 -6.45
C VAL A 234 -1.21 -45.64 -5.38
N LEU A 235 -0.93 -45.01 -4.25
CA LEU A 235 -0.23 -45.66 -3.14
C LEU A 235 -1.04 -46.78 -2.50
N ALA A 236 -2.34 -46.56 -2.28
CA ALA A 236 -3.24 -47.59 -1.77
C ALA A 236 -3.31 -48.79 -2.73
N GLY A 237 -3.39 -48.53 -4.05
CA GLY A 237 -3.37 -49.58 -5.08
C GLY A 237 -2.06 -50.38 -5.10
N LEU A 238 -0.91 -49.70 -4.98
CA LEU A 238 0.40 -50.36 -4.93
C LEU A 238 0.60 -51.19 -3.66
N LEU A 239 0.12 -50.70 -2.51
CA LEU A 239 0.15 -51.43 -1.23
C LEU A 239 -0.80 -52.64 -1.26
N GLY A 240 -2.01 -52.46 -1.80
CA GLY A 240 -2.97 -53.55 -2.00
C GLY A 240 -2.40 -54.64 -2.90
N ARG A 241 -1.80 -54.28 -4.03
CA ARG A 241 -1.14 -55.22 -4.94
C ARG A 241 0.04 -55.95 -4.27
N GLN A 242 0.82 -55.24 -3.45
CA GLN A 242 1.93 -55.84 -2.70
C GLN A 242 1.45 -56.80 -1.61
N PHE A 243 0.37 -56.46 -0.91
CA PHE A 243 -0.26 -57.33 0.09
C PHE A 243 -0.83 -58.60 -0.56
N TRP A 244 -1.45 -58.45 -1.73
CA TRP A 244 -2.00 -59.56 -2.50
C TRP A 244 -0.92 -60.48 -3.06
N GLN A 245 0.22 -59.93 -3.50
CA GLN A 245 1.38 -60.71 -3.94
C GLN A 245 2.06 -61.47 -2.79
N ARG A 246 2.12 -60.90 -1.58
CA ARG A 246 2.66 -61.59 -0.40
C ARG A 246 1.80 -62.78 0.02
N ARG A 247 0.47 -62.63 0.02
CA ARG A 247 -0.45 -63.73 0.34
C ARG A 247 -0.40 -64.89 -0.64
N ARG A 248 0.04 -64.68 -1.90
CA ARG A 248 0.19 -65.75 -2.89
C ARG A 248 1.51 -66.53 -2.77
N GLY A 249 2.51 -66.02 -2.04
CA GLY A 249 3.84 -66.65 -1.93
C GLY A 249 3.98 -67.69 -0.82
N GLU A 250 3.00 -67.81 0.09
CA GLU A 250 3.07 -68.72 1.25
C GLU A 250 2.34 -70.06 1.01
N GLY A 251 1.81 -70.30 -0.19
CA GLY A 251 0.94 -71.46 -0.49
C GLY A 251 1.61 -72.68 -1.14
N SER A 252 2.94 -72.72 -1.33
CA SER A 252 3.59 -73.77 -2.15
C SER A 252 4.78 -74.44 -1.48
N TYR A 253 4.65 -74.92 -0.24
CA TYR A 253 5.63 -75.84 0.37
C TYR A 253 4.98 -76.77 1.40
N VAL A 254 4.03 -77.61 1.00
CA VAL A 254 3.71 -78.85 1.75
C VAL A 254 3.24 -79.90 0.73
N LEU A 255 3.71 -81.14 0.88
CA LEU A 255 3.46 -82.37 0.10
C LEU A 255 4.49 -82.71 -0.98
N SER A 256 5.69 -83.08 -0.55
CA SER A 256 6.50 -84.09 -1.24
C SER A 256 7.39 -84.83 -0.23
N GLU A 257 6.78 -85.61 0.65
CA GLU A 257 7.40 -86.76 1.31
C GLU A 257 6.29 -87.66 1.86
N ALA A 258 5.93 -88.69 1.08
CA ALA A 258 5.41 -89.98 1.56
C ALA A 258 5.23 -90.93 0.38
N SER A 259 5.90 -92.08 0.49
CA SER A 259 5.87 -93.32 -0.32
C SER A 259 6.32 -93.26 -1.77
#